data_AF-A0A6C0E4U2-F1
#
_entry.id   AF-A0A6C0E4U2-F1
#
_cell.length_a   1.000
_cell.length_b   1.000
_cell.length_c   1.000
_cell.angle_alpha   90.00
_cell.angle_beta   90.00
_cell.angle_gamma   90.00
#
_symmetry.space_group_name_H-M   'P 1'
#
loop_
_entity.id
_entity.type
_entity.pdbx_description
1 polymer ?
#
loop_
_entity_poly.entity_id
_entity_poly.type
_entity_poly.pdbx_seq_one_letter_code
_entity_poly.pdbx_strand_id
1 'polypeptide(L)'
;MDDSQRLKLQDMIKTNDTQDQTDVIRQLKHSDLLRKDVIKFMEICRKHRGDRDTIQSEGMSECSFLASQYTDIYYKLRADELDVSILFRFLDVLKKIEDGLLDQHEGSFEVGTLLKEMYVDSALKKAEKLNAASEPVAEPKRAAVNISWSQYKTQENKKA
;
A
#
# COMPACT_ATOMS: atom_id res chain seq x y z
N MET A 1 3.72 12.95 14.94
CA MET A 1 5.15 12.62 14.93
C MET A 1 5.70 12.87 16.32
N ASP A 2 6.47 11.95 16.88
CA ASP A 2 7.18 12.18 18.15
C ASP A 2 8.55 12.85 17.92
N ASP A 3 9.15 13.40 18.97
CA ASP A 3 10.41 14.15 18.87
C ASP A 3 11.60 13.29 18.40
N SER A 4 11.58 11.99 18.69
CA SER A 4 12.62 11.05 18.25
C SER A 4 12.52 10.76 16.76
N GLN A 5 11.29 10.63 16.24
CA GLN A 5 11.02 10.50 14.81
C GLN A 5 11.45 11.76 14.06
N ARG A 6 11.14 12.94 14.59
CA ARG A 6 11.51 14.23 13.98
C ARG A 6 13.02 14.37 13.86
N LEU A 7 13.77 14.02 14.92
CA LEU A 7 15.23 14.08 14.90
C LEU A 7 15.84 13.16 13.84
N LYS A 8 15.34 11.91 13.75
CA LYS A 8 15.77 10.96 12.71
C LYS A 8 15.45 11.44 11.29
N LEU A 9 14.29 12.08 11.10
CA LEU A 9 13.92 12.66 9.82
C LEU A 9 14.94 13.74 9.40
N GLN A 10 15.33 14.62 10.32
CA GLN A 10 16.36 15.64 10.06
C GLN A 10 17.72 15.05 9.67
N ASP A 11 18.13 13.95 10.31
CA ASP A 11 19.38 13.26 9.94
C ASP A 11 19.30 12.63 8.54
N MET A 12 18.15 12.05 8.17
CA MET A 12 17.94 11.49 6.83
C MET A 12 17.98 12.56 5.74
N ILE A 13 17.41 13.74 6.00
CA ILE A 13 17.42 14.88 5.06
C ILE A 13 18.86 15.35 4.82
N LYS A 14 19.62 15.59 5.89
CA LYS A 14 21.02 16.04 5.81
C LYS A 14 21.91 15.06 5.06
N THR A 15 21.61 13.77 5.15
CA THR A 15 22.40 12.70 4.50
C THR A 15 22.14 12.60 3.01
N ASN A 16 20.94 12.97 2.55
CA ASN A 16 20.49 12.74 1.17
C ASN A 16 20.55 13.98 0.26
N ASP A 17 21.04 15.12 0.75
CA ASP A 17 21.16 16.40 0.00
C ASP A 17 19.87 16.77 -0.77
N THR A 18 18.71 16.50 -0.17
CA THR A 18 17.42 16.76 -0.79
C THR A 18 17.08 18.24 -0.72
N GLN A 19 16.94 18.89 -1.87
CA GLN A 19 16.43 20.27 -1.93
C GLN A 19 14.97 20.32 -1.49
N ASP A 20 14.67 21.22 -0.57
CA ASP A 20 13.30 21.51 -0.14
C ASP A 20 12.55 22.31 -1.23
N GLN A 21 11.41 21.76 -1.67
CA GLN A 21 10.50 22.29 -2.69
C GLN A 21 9.12 22.61 -2.09
N THR A 22 9.00 22.69 -0.76
CA THR A 22 7.75 22.97 -0.06
C THR A 22 7.04 24.20 -0.62
N ASP A 23 7.77 25.29 -0.85
CA ASP A 23 7.19 26.53 -1.37
C ASP A 23 6.73 26.39 -2.83
N VAL A 24 7.44 25.61 -3.65
CA VAL A 24 7.01 25.32 -5.03
C VAL A 24 5.71 24.54 -5.03
N ILE A 25 5.59 23.53 -4.16
CA ILE A 25 4.36 22.75 -4.00
C ILE A 25 3.19 23.66 -3.61
N ARG A 26 3.39 24.54 -2.61
CA ARG A 26 2.39 25.52 -2.15
C ARG A 26 1.96 26.53 -3.20
N GLN A 27 2.86 26.88 -4.11
CA GLN A 27 2.56 27.78 -5.23
C GLN A 27 1.76 27.07 -6.33
N LEU A 28 2.12 25.83 -6.66
CA LEU A 28 1.51 25.09 -7.76
C LEU A 28 0.06 24.64 -7.47
N LYS A 29 -0.20 24.11 -6.26
CA LYS A 29 -1.54 23.66 -5.84
C LYS A 29 -2.23 22.68 -6.80
N HIS A 30 -1.52 21.61 -7.16
CA HIS A 30 -1.98 20.65 -8.16
C HIS A 30 -2.90 19.56 -7.60
N SER A 31 -2.94 19.35 -6.27
CA SER A 31 -3.67 18.22 -5.68
C SER A 31 -5.16 18.19 -6.02
N ASP A 32 -5.84 19.33 -5.94
CA ASP A 32 -7.28 19.46 -6.22
C ASP A 32 -7.58 19.31 -7.72
N LEU A 33 -6.71 19.86 -8.59
CA LEU A 33 -6.83 19.74 -10.05
C LEU A 33 -6.69 18.27 -10.49
N LEU A 34 -5.65 17.59 -9.99
CA LEU A 34 -5.44 16.15 -10.22
C LEU A 34 -6.64 15.33 -9.74
N ARG A 35 -7.12 15.59 -8.52
CA ARG A 35 -8.27 14.86 -7.96
C ARG A 35 -9.51 15.01 -8.83
N LYS A 36 -9.80 16.24 -9.26
CA LYS A 36 -10.95 16.55 -10.11
C LYS A 36 -10.86 15.79 -11.44
N ASP A 37 -9.71 15.84 -12.10
CA ASP A 37 -9.50 15.16 -13.38
C ASP A 37 -9.55 13.64 -13.24
N VAL A 38 -9.02 13.06 -12.17
CA VAL A 38 -9.10 11.61 -11.92
C VAL A 38 -10.55 11.18 -11.70
N ILE A 39 -11.32 11.90 -10.88
CA ILE A 39 -12.75 11.61 -10.66
C ILE A 39 -13.49 11.67 -12.00
N LYS A 40 -13.26 12.73 -12.77
CA LYS A 40 -13.88 12.93 -14.07
C LYS A 40 -13.51 11.83 -15.06
N PHE A 41 -12.26 11.42 -15.10
CA PHE A 41 -11.79 10.33 -15.95
C PHE A 41 -12.47 9.00 -15.57
N MET A 42 -12.63 8.72 -14.27
CA MET A 42 -13.37 7.54 -13.82
C MET A 42 -14.84 7.57 -14.23
N GLU A 43 -15.48 8.73 -14.23
CA GLU A 43 -16.86 8.90 -14.72
C GLU A 43 -16.95 8.60 -16.23
N ILE A 44 -16.00 9.09 -17.03
CA ILE A 44 -15.89 8.80 -18.47
C ILE A 44 -15.72 7.29 -18.69
N CYS A 45 -14.80 6.64 -17.97
CA CYS A 45 -14.60 5.18 -18.04
C CYS A 45 -15.85 4.38 -17.71
N ARG A 46 -16.65 4.85 -16.74
CA ARG A 46 -17.94 4.21 -16.39
C ARG A 46 -19.00 4.43 -17.46
N LYS A 47 -19.09 5.64 -18.02
CA LYS A 47 -20.07 6.02 -19.05
C LYS A 47 -19.82 5.33 -20.38
N HIS A 48 -18.55 5.20 -20.79
CA HIS A 48 -18.13 4.65 -22.08
C HIS A 48 -17.46 3.28 -21.95
N ARG A 49 -17.94 2.45 -21.01
CA ARG A 49 -17.32 1.15 -20.69
C ARG A 49 -17.21 0.27 -21.94
N GLY A 50 -15.96 -0.05 -22.31
CA GLY A 50 -15.64 -0.89 -23.48
C GLY A 50 -15.36 -0.12 -24.77
N ASP A 51 -15.69 1.17 -24.82
CA ASP A 51 -15.38 2.07 -25.94
C ASP A 51 -14.08 2.84 -25.65
N ARG A 52 -12.96 2.26 -26.07
CA ARG A 52 -11.62 2.81 -25.78
C ARG A 52 -11.35 4.12 -26.52
N ASP A 53 -11.92 4.30 -27.70
CA ASP A 53 -11.66 5.47 -28.54
C ASP A 53 -12.38 6.70 -27.97
N THR A 54 -13.62 6.53 -27.51
CA THR A 54 -14.35 7.60 -26.82
C THR A 54 -13.72 7.92 -25.46
N ILE A 55 -13.30 6.92 -24.68
CA ILE A 55 -12.58 7.15 -23.42
C ILE A 55 -11.28 7.95 -23.66
N GLN A 56 -10.54 7.63 -24.73
CA GLN A 56 -9.31 8.34 -25.04
C GLN A 56 -9.59 9.78 -25.48
N SER A 57 -10.54 10.00 -26.37
CA SER A 57 -10.84 11.33 -26.91
C SER A 57 -11.46 12.25 -25.84
N GLU A 58 -12.48 11.79 -25.12
CA GLU A 58 -13.07 12.53 -23.99
C GLU A 58 -12.06 12.68 -22.84
N GLY A 59 -11.27 11.65 -22.53
CA GLY A 59 -10.26 11.70 -21.48
C GLY A 59 -9.17 12.74 -21.74
N MET A 60 -8.66 12.85 -22.98
CA MET A 60 -7.68 13.87 -23.35
C MET A 60 -8.28 15.28 -23.33
N SER A 61 -9.55 15.43 -23.72
CA SER A 61 -10.22 16.73 -23.80
C SER A 61 -10.70 17.24 -22.44
N GLU A 62 -11.36 16.38 -21.66
CA GLU A 62 -12.04 16.75 -20.41
C GLU A 62 -11.14 16.60 -19.17
N CYS A 63 -10.04 15.83 -19.27
CA CYS A 63 -9.05 15.63 -18.20
C CYS A 63 -7.66 16.10 -18.66
N SER A 64 -7.60 17.30 -19.25
CA SER A 64 -6.41 17.81 -19.93
C SER A 64 -5.25 18.09 -18.99
N PHE A 65 -5.51 18.42 -17.71
CA PHE A 65 -4.46 18.66 -16.73
C PHE A 65 -3.77 17.33 -16.38
N LEU A 66 -4.54 16.30 -16.08
CA LEU A 66 -4.04 14.94 -15.87
C LEU A 66 -3.32 14.41 -17.12
N ALA A 67 -3.91 14.58 -18.31
CA ALA A 67 -3.36 14.05 -19.56
C ALA A 67 -2.09 14.78 -20.03
N SER A 68 -1.91 16.06 -19.72
CA SER A 68 -0.75 16.85 -20.19
C SER A 68 0.37 16.98 -19.17
N GLN A 69 0.05 17.21 -17.90
CA GLN A 69 1.04 17.44 -16.84
C GLN A 69 1.44 16.16 -16.11
N TYR A 70 0.58 15.13 -16.17
CA TYR A 70 0.76 13.87 -15.44
C TYR A 70 0.46 12.66 -16.34
N THR A 71 1.04 12.66 -17.55
CA THR A 71 0.85 11.64 -18.60
C THR A 71 0.98 10.21 -18.08
N ASP A 72 1.94 9.94 -17.21
CA ASP A 72 2.18 8.60 -16.69
C ASP A 72 1.04 8.13 -15.78
N ILE A 73 0.50 9.03 -14.96
CA ILE A 73 -0.68 8.75 -14.13
C ILE A 73 -1.89 8.51 -15.03
N TYR A 74 -2.08 9.34 -16.07
CA TYR A 74 -3.15 9.17 -17.05
C TYR A 74 -3.10 7.79 -17.73
N TYR A 75 -1.93 7.40 -18.25
CA TYR A 75 -1.78 6.12 -18.94
C TYR A 75 -1.99 4.93 -18.01
N LYS A 76 -1.46 4.98 -16.77
CA LYS A 76 -1.68 3.93 -15.77
C LYS A 76 -3.14 3.83 -15.33
N LEU A 77 -3.81 4.96 -15.17
CA LEU A 77 -5.25 5.00 -14.84
C LEU A 77 -6.08 4.38 -15.96
N ARG A 78 -5.77 4.69 -17.22
CA ARG A 78 -6.45 4.11 -18.40
C ARG A 78 -6.21 2.60 -18.55
N ALA A 79 -5.01 2.14 -18.19
CA ALA A 79 -4.64 0.73 -18.25
C ALA A 79 -5.16 -0.11 -17.06
N ASP A 80 -5.85 0.52 -16.10
CA ASP A 80 -6.27 -0.11 -14.84
C ASP A 80 -5.08 -0.63 -14.00
N GLU A 81 -3.92 0.01 -14.15
CA GLU A 81 -2.65 -0.34 -13.47
C GLU A 81 -2.39 0.53 -12.23
N LEU A 82 -3.37 1.34 -11.82
CA LEU A 82 -3.25 2.30 -10.73
C LEU A 82 -4.36 2.11 -9.70
N ASP A 83 -3.98 1.89 -8.45
CA ASP A 83 -4.94 1.94 -7.35
C ASP A 83 -5.31 3.39 -7.03
N VAL A 84 -6.52 3.78 -7.44
CA VAL A 84 -7.04 5.14 -7.24
C VAL A 84 -7.21 5.49 -5.76
N SER A 85 -7.48 4.51 -4.90
CA SER A 85 -7.61 4.76 -3.47
C SER A 85 -6.28 5.22 -2.86
N ILE A 86 -5.18 4.60 -3.29
CA ILE A 86 -3.82 4.99 -2.90
C ILE A 86 -3.48 6.37 -3.46
N LEU A 87 -3.79 6.61 -4.74
CA LEU A 87 -3.58 7.91 -5.37
C LEU A 87 -4.26 9.03 -4.57
N PHE A 88 -5.53 8.85 -4.17
CA PHE A 88 -6.25 9.84 -3.38
C PHE A 88 -5.63 10.08 -2.00
N ARG A 89 -5.13 9.04 -1.32
CA ARG A 89 -4.38 9.21 -0.06
C ARG A 89 -3.10 10.04 -0.28
N PHE A 90 -2.41 9.86 -1.40
CA PHE A 90 -1.24 10.68 -1.72
C PHE A 90 -1.61 12.13 -2.06
N LEU A 91 -2.72 12.35 -2.78
CA LEU A 91 -3.23 13.69 -3.03
C LEU A 91 -3.67 14.39 -1.75
N ASP A 92 -4.18 13.66 -0.74
CA ASP A 92 -4.49 14.24 0.58
C ASP A 92 -3.24 14.76 1.27
N VAL A 93 -2.13 14.00 1.23
CA VAL A 93 -0.85 14.47 1.80
C VAL A 93 -0.31 15.66 1.02
N LEU A 94 -0.37 15.62 -0.32
CA LEU A 94 0.03 16.74 -1.17
C LEU A 94 -0.78 18.00 -0.81
N LYS A 95 -2.09 17.87 -0.63
CA LYS A 95 -2.99 18.95 -0.22
C LYS A 95 -2.60 19.56 1.13
N LYS A 96 -2.23 18.74 2.12
CA LYS A 96 -1.73 19.24 3.42
C LYS A 96 -0.46 20.09 3.27
N ILE A 97 0.46 19.72 2.37
CA ILE A 97 1.66 20.52 2.09
C ILE A 97 1.25 21.85 1.45
N GLU A 98 0.37 21.80 0.46
CA GLU A 98 -0.15 22.95 -0.29
C GLU A 98 -0.88 23.96 0.61
N ASP A 99 -1.60 23.48 1.63
CA ASP A 99 -2.33 24.29 2.60
C ASP A 99 -1.44 24.76 3.78
N GLY A 100 -0.15 24.38 3.78
CA GLY A 100 0.82 24.80 4.80
C GLY A 100 0.72 24.05 6.13
N LEU A 101 -0.02 22.93 6.18
CA LEU A 101 -0.14 22.08 7.37
C LEU A 101 1.11 21.23 7.62
N LEU A 102 1.84 20.90 6.55
CA LEU A 102 3.07 20.12 6.56
C LEU A 102 4.12 20.78 5.66
N ASP A 103 5.38 20.45 5.87
CA ASP A 103 6.44 20.62 4.87
C ASP A 103 6.62 19.37 3.99
N GLN A 104 7.46 19.45 2.96
CA GLN A 104 7.74 18.34 2.05
C GLN A 104 8.27 17.10 2.77
N HIS A 105 9.11 17.27 3.80
CA HIS A 105 9.76 16.17 4.48
C HIS A 105 8.79 15.45 5.43
N GLU A 106 7.98 16.21 6.15
CA GLU A 106 6.88 15.69 6.95
C GLU A 106 5.87 14.95 6.06
N GLY A 107 5.51 15.53 4.91
CA GLY A 107 4.67 14.87 3.93
C GLY A 107 5.30 13.60 3.35
N SER A 108 6.60 13.60 3.08
CA SER A 108 7.33 12.41 2.61
C SER A 108 7.33 11.31 3.68
N PHE A 109 7.45 11.68 4.95
CA PHE A 109 7.35 10.74 6.07
C PHE A 109 5.94 10.16 6.19
N GLU A 110 4.88 10.98 6.02
CA GLU A 110 3.51 10.48 5.97
C GLU A 110 3.33 9.49 4.81
N VAL A 111 3.72 9.85 3.59
CA VAL A 111 3.65 8.95 2.41
C VAL A 111 4.39 7.63 2.65
N GLY A 112 5.61 7.69 3.20
CA GLY A 112 6.38 6.49 3.55
C GLY A 112 5.67 5.62 4.59
N THR A 113 4.98 6.22 5.55
CA THR A 113 4.17 5.51 6.55
C THR A 113 2.98 4.82 5.89
N LEU A 114 2.27 5.50 4.99
CA LEU A 114 1.17 4.91 4.21
C LEU A 114 1.66 3.69 3.40
N LEU A 115 2.80 3.81 2.73
CA LEU A 115 3.42 2.72 1.96
C LEU A 115 3.75 1.52 2.86
N LYS A 116 4.31 1.77 4.05
CA LYS A 116 4.61 0.73 5.02
C LYS A 116 3.36 0.01 5.50
N GLU A 117 2.30 0.75 5.86
CA GLU A 117 1.01 0.17 6.25
C GLU A 117 0.48 -0.78 5.18
N MET A 118 0.46 -0.34 3.92
CA MET A 118 -0.02 -1.16 2.80
C MET A 118 0.82 -2.43 2.59
N TYR A 119 2.14 -2.34 2.77
CA TYR A 119 3.01 -3.51 2.70
C TYR A 119 2.76 -4.50 3.85
N VAL A 120 2.63 -4.00 5.08
CA VAL A 120 2.39 -4.84 6.27
C VAL A 120 1.01 -5.50 6.18
N ASP A 121 -0.03 -4.75 5.84
CA ASP A 121 -1.40 -5.27 5.72
C ASP A 121 -1.51 -6.35 4.63
N SER A 122 -0.82 -6.17 3.50
CA SER A 122 -0.80 -7.17 2.44
C SER A 122 -0.04 -8.45 2.85
N ALA A 123 1.07 -8.32 3.61
CA ALA A 123 1.81 -9.46 4.15
C ALA A 123 0.99 -10.23 5.20
N LEU A 124 0.31 -9.54 6.12
CA LEU A 124 -0.56 -10.14 7.13
C LEU A 124 -1.73 -10.88 6.50
N LYS A 125 -2.44 -10.26 5.53
CA LYS A 125 -3.53 -10.92 4.78
C LYS A 125 -3.07 -12.18 4.04
N LYS A 126 -1.82 -12.19 3.54
CA LYS A 126 -1.25 -13.38 2.88
C LYS A 126 -0.96 -14.49 3.89
N ALA A 127 -0.42 -14.15 5.07
CA ALA A 127 -0.18 -15.11 6.15
C ALA A 127 -1.49 -15.71 6.68
N GLU A 128 -2.53 -14.89 6.87
CA GLU A 128 -3.87 -15.35 7.28
C GLU A 128 -4.48 -16.32 6.25
N LYS A 129 -4.38 -16.02 4.95
CA LYS A 129 -4.83 -16.93 3.89
C LYS A 129 -4.08 -18.26 3.87
N LEU A 130 -2.76 -18.24 4.10
CA LEU A 130 -1.94 -19.46 4.17
C LEU A 130 -2.30 -20.30 5.40
N ASN A 131 -2.50 -19.66 6.55
CA ASN A 131 -2.92 -20.33 7.79
C ASN A 131 -4.34 -20.89 7.69
N ALA A 132 -5.26 -20.20 7.01
CA ALA A 132 -6.62 -20.69 6.77
C ALA A 132 -6.67 -21.84 5.75
N ALA A 133 -5.71 -21.90 4.82
CA ALA A 133 -5.58 -22.97 3.83
C ALA A 133 -4.82 -24.21 4.36
N SER A 134 -4.16 -24.09 5.51
CA SER A 134 -3.56 -25.24 6.19
C SER A 134 -4.60 -25.85 7.14
N GLU A 135 -5.24 -26.94 6.74
CA GLU A 135 -5.91 -27.80 7.72
C GLU A 135 -4.87 -28.22 8.78
N PRO A 136 -5.23 -28.27 10.07
CA PRO A 136 -4.33 -28.83 11.07
C PRO A 136 -4.06 -30.28 10.66
N VAL A 137 -2.86 -30.53 10.15
CA VAL A 137 -2.39 -31.89 9.86
C VAL A 137 -2.43 -32.62 11.19
N ALA A 138 -3.46 -33.45 11.39
CA ALA A 138 -3.54 -34.30 12.55
C ALA A 138 -2.26 -35.17 12.53
N GLU A 139 -1.39 -34.96 13.51
CA GLU A 139 -0.22 -35.82 13.67
C GLU A 139 -0.71 -37.27 13.65
N PRO A 140 -0.09 -38.16 12.87
CA PRO A 140 -0.52 -39.55 12.83
C PRO A 140 -0.46 -40.09 14.26
N LYS A 141 -1.63 -40.42 14.82
CA LYS A 141 -1.74 -41.00 16.16
C LYS A 141 -0.85 -42.23 16.19
N ARG A 142 0.30 -42.15 16.89
CA ARG A 142 1.15 -43.31 17.11
C ARG A 142 0.28 -44.39 17.74
N ALA A 143 0.33 -45.60 17.19
CA ALA A 143 -0.46 -46.72 17.69
C ALA A 143 -0.23 -46.84 19.20
N ALA A 144 -1.28 -46.65 19.99
CA ALA A 144 -1.21 -46.79 21.43
C ALA A 144 -0.94 -48.27 21.73
N VAL A 145 0.31 -48.62 22.03
CA VAL A 145 0.63 -49.96 22.51
C VAL A 145 0.09 -50.05 23.93
N ASN A 146 -0.98 -50.82 24.10
CA ASN A 146 -1.65 -51.02 25.38
C ASN A 146 -0.82 -52.00 26.23
N ILE A 147 0.30 -51.54 26.77
CA ILE A 147 1.10 -52.32 27.72
C ILE A 147 0.60 -52.05 29.13
N SER A 148 0.29 -53.11 29.86
CA SER A 148 0.03 -53.03 31.30
C SER A 148 1.33 -52.86 32.08
N TRP A 149 1.27 -52.24 33.26
CA TRP A 149 2.41 -52.03 34.14
C TRP A 149 3.19 -53.32 34.46
N SER A 150 2.51 -54.46 34.55
CA SER A 150 3.15 -55.77 34.76
C SER A 150 3.95 -56.23 33.54
N GLN A 151 3.45 -55.99 32.33
CA GLN A 151 4.16 -56.31 31.07
C GLN A 151 5.40 -55.44 30.88
N TYR A 152 5.34 -54.16 31.25
CA TYR A 152 6.49 -53.25 31.21
C TYR A 152 7.64 -53.75 32.11
N LYS A 153 7.34 -54.10 33.38
CA LYS A 153 8.37 -54.61 34.30
C LYS A 153 8.97 -55.95 33.87
N THR A 154 8.18 -56.79 33.21
CA THR A 154 8.66 -58.09 32.72
C THR A 154 9.60 -57.92 31.51
N GLN A 155 9.41 -56.88 30.70
CA GLN A 155 10.35 -56.52 29.63
C GLN A 155 11.67 -55.96 30.17
N GLU A 156 11.66 -55.23 31.29
CA GLU A 156 12.89 -54.78 31.95
C GLU A 156 13.69 -55.95 32.54
N ASN A 157 13.04 -56.90 33.22
CA ASN A 157 13.72 -58.05 33.83
C ASN A 157 14.27 -59.09 32.83
N LYS A 158 13.91 -59.00 31.55
CA LYS A 158 14.47 -59.86 30.47
C LYS A 158 15.71 -59.26 29.80
N LYS A 159 16.12 -58.04 30.17
CA LYS A 159 17.34 -57.40 29.69
C LYS A 159 18.53 -57.55 30.66
N ALA A 160 18.40 -58.39 31.68
CA ALA A 160 19.45 -58.76 32.62
C ALA A 160 19.86 -60.23 32.42
#